data_AF-X1UID8-F1
#
_entry.id   AF-X1UID8-F1
#
_cell.length_a   1.000
_cell.length_b   1.000
_cell.length_c   1.000
_cell.angle_alpha   90.00
_cell.angle_beta   90.00
_cell.angle_gamma   90.00
#
_symmetry.space_group_name_H-M   'P 1'
#
loop_
_entity.id
_entity.type
_entity.pdbx_description
1 polymer ?
#
loop_
_entity_poly.entity_id
_entity_poly.type
_entity_poly.pdbx_seq_one_letter_code
_entity_poly.pdbx_strand_id
1 'polypeptide(L)'
;IKAIHVTNNALPIDDKEVALIIIGRHGDELGTRVVGPALLEWLASKEAKRTLDRQHIIVVPVANPDACVHGVFGLPVHHLSGLEKRSILQLGEKYIPDVVMDVHSVGKEKYGFNWGGLEAVVIDHNANAGEDRYILQKMAGEMVNAGAKAGYPFLLHTLEPYQDLRKKAEVLSELVFNNHVNGALYASFH
;
A
#
# COMPACT_ATOMS: atom_id res chain seq x y z
N ILE A 1 5.41 -15.73 -6.43
CA ILE A 1 5.47 -14.55 -5.53
C ILE A 1 6.10 -15.00 -4.23
N LYS A 2 6.95 -14.17 -3.59
CA LYS A 2 7.55 -14.47 -2.29
C LYS A 2 7.00 -13.52 -1.24
N ALA A 3 6.77 -14.03 -0.03
CA ALA A 3 6.54 -13.24 1.16
C ALA A 3 7.77 -13.29 2.08
N ILE A 4 8.01 -12.22 2.80
CA ILE A 4 9.05 -12.09 3.82
C ILE A 4 8.33 -11.87 5.14
N HIS A 5 8.48 -12.82 6.06
CA HIS A 5 7.90 -12.76 7.39
C HIS A 5 8.91 -12.14 8.36
N VAL A 6 8.52 -11.11 9.08
CA VAL A 6 9.36 -10.43 10.07
C VAL A 6 8.60 -10.29 11.39
N THR A 7 9.16 -10.88 12.45
CA THR A 7 8.63 -10.82 13.82
C THR A 7 9.70 -11.24 14.83
N ASN A 8 9.50 -10.95 16.12
CA ASN A 8 10.32 -11.53 17.17
C ASN A 8 9.81 -12.94 17.52
N ASN A 9 10.55 -13.96 17.07
CA ASN A 9 10.29 -15.39 17.31
C ASN A 9 10.54 -15.85 18.77
N ALA A 10 11.06 -14.99 19.65
CA ALA A 10 11.21 -15.30 21.08
C ALA A 10 9.90 -15.13 21.88
N LEU A 11 8.84 -14.64 21.24
CA LEU A 11 7.50 -14.49 21.81
C LEU A 11 6.50 -15.32 20.99
N PRO A 12 5.40 -15.83 21.60
CA PRO A 12 4.38 -16.60 20.88
C PRO A 12 3.84 -15.85 19.66
N ILE A 13 3.55 -16.58 18.59
CA ILE A 13 2.99 -15.99 17.36
C ILE A 13 1.48 -15.76 17.46
N ASP A 14 0.78 -16.61 18.22
CA ASP A 14 -0.67 -16.58 18.38
C ASP A 14 -1.17 -15.35 19.17
N ASP A 15 -0.28 -14.67 19.90
CA ASP A 15 -0.54 -13.44 20.65
C ASP A 15 -0.24 -12.15 19.83
N LYS A 16 0.09 -12.27 18.54
CA LYS A 16 0.55 -11.15 17.70
C LYS A 16 -0.48 -10.71 16.67
N GLU A 17 -0.61 -9.39 16.52
CA GLU A 17 -1.37 -8.76 15.43
C GLU A 17 -0.65 -9.03 14.08
N VAL A 18 -1.37 -9.50 13.06
CA VAL A 18 -0.80 -9.86 11.75
C VAL A 18 -1.06 -8.75 10.72
N ALA A 19 0.01 -8.22 10.12
CA ALA A 19 -0.08 -7.21 9.07
C ALA A 19 0.46 -7.74 7.74
N LEU A 20 -0.39 -7.78 6.71
CA LEU A 20 -0.03 -8.19 5.34
C LEU A 20 0.15 -6.97 4.44
N ILE A 21 1.37 -6.75 3.96
CA ILE A 21 1.75 -5.57 3.16
C ILE A 21 2.15 -6.04 1.76
N ILE A 22 1.40 -5.61 0.75
CA ILE A 22 1.45 -6.06 -0.64
C ILE A 22 1.94 -4.89 -1.51
N ILE A 23 2.91 -5.18 -2.39
CA ILE A 23 3.68 -4.15 -3.10
C ILE A 23 3.93 -4.62 -4.54
N GLY A 24 4.00 -3.70 -5.50
CA GLY A 24 4.38 -4.03 -6.89
C GLY A 24 3.33 -4.89 -7.60
N ARG A 25 2.06 -4.52 -7.42
CA ARG A 25 0.91 -5.24 -8.00
C ARG A 25 0.65 -4.85 -9.45
N HIS A 26 0.87 -3.58 -9.78
CA HIS A 26 0.90 -3.09 -11.15
C HIS A 26 2.34 -2.68 -11.48
N GLY A 27 2.82 -3.03 -12.67
CA GLY A 27 4.24 -2.95 -13.03
C GLY A 27 4.72 -1.55 -13.38
N ASP A 28 3.81 -0.71 -13.87
CA ASP A 28 4.00 0.71 -14.18
C ASP A 28 4.07 1.59 -12.91
N GLU A 29 3.68 1.06 -11.75
CA GLU A 29 3.70 1.74 -10.45
C GLU A 29 5.09 1.66 -9.78
N LEU A 30 6.07 2.34 -10.39
CA LEU A 30 7.47 2.28 -9.96
C LEU A 30 7.69 2.75 -8.50
N GLY A 31 6.83 3.61 -7.96
CA GLY A 31 6.98 4.18 -6.62
C GLY A 31 6.75 3.17 -5.51
N THR A 32 5.99 2.11 -5.79
CA THR A 32 5.80 0.97 -4.87
C THR A 32 7.13 0.26 -4.57
N ARG A 33 8.05 0.22 -5.55
CA ARG A 33 9.27 -0.60 -5.50
C ARG A 33 10.28 -0.13 -4.46
N VAL A 34 10.22 1.12 -4.01
CA VAL A 34 11.08 1.64 -2.94
C VAL A 34 10.50 1.41 -1.54
N VAL A 35 9.17 1.28 -1.42
CA VAL A 35 8.48 1.10 -0.13
C VAL A 35 8.85 -0.23 0.52
N GLY A 36 8.88 -1.32 -0.27
CA GLY A 36 9.20 -2.65 0.24
C GLY A 36 10.60 -2.75 0.88
N PRO A 37 11.67 -2.37 0.15
CA PRO A 37 13.02 -2.31 0.71
C PRO A 37 13.14 -1.38 1.92
N ALA A 38 12.58 -0.17 1.87
CA ALA A 38 12.65 0.78 2.99
C ALA A 38 11.92 0.27 4.24
N LEU A 39 10.76 -0.36 4.08
CA LEU A 39 10.05 -1.02 5.17
C LEU A 39 10.87 -2.18 5.77
N LEU A 40 11.48 -3.02 4.93
CA LEU A 40 12.30 -4.15 5.39
C LEU A 40 13.57 -3.68 6.12
N GLU A 41 14.18 -2.59 5.67
CA GLU A 41 15.30 -1.93 6.35
C GLU A 41 14.87 -1.39 7.73
N TRP A 42 13.73 -0.70 7.81
CA TRP A 42 13.18 -0.26 9.09
C TRP A 42 12.83 -1.43 10.03
N LEU A 43 12.21 -2.50 9.51
CA LEU A 43 11.90 -3.72 10.27
C LEU A 43 13.17 -4.43 10.78
N ALA A 44 14.30 -4.30 10.09
CA ALA A 44 15.59 -4.81 10.56
C ALA A 44 16.26 -3.91 11.62
N SER A 45 15.74 -2.71 11.87
CA SER A 45 16.29 -1.74 12.83
C SER A 45 15.95 -2.07 14.28
N LYS A 46 16.65 -1.42 15.22
CA LYS A 46 16.32 -1.48 16.65
C LYS A 46 14.99 -0.79 17.00
N GLU A 47 14.55 0.17 16.18
CA GLU A 47 13.34 0.96 16.42
C GLU A 47 12.08 0.10 16.25
N ALA A 48 12.08 -0.79 15.25
CA ALA A 48 11.01 -1.73 15.00
C ALA A 48 10.84 -2.81 16.08
N LYS A 49 11.76 -2.96 17.05
CA LYS A 49 11.71 -4.03 18.05
C LYS A 49 10.35 -4.12 18.75
N ARG A 50 9.82 -3.01 19.26
CA ARG A 50 8.52 -3.00 19.97
C ARG A 50 7.36 -3.43 19.07
N THR A 51 7.45 -3.13 17.78
CA THR A 51 6.49 -3.57 16.76
C THR A 51 6.63 -5.08 16.55
N LEU A 52 7.83 -5.59 16.30
CA LEU A 52 8.08 -7.03 16.09
C LEU A 52 7.81 -7.90 17.33
N ASP A 53 7.90 -7.33 18.53
CA ASP A 53 7.50 -8.00 19.77
C ASP A 53 5.99 -8.28 19.77
N ARG A 54 5.18 -7.37 19.24
CA ARG A 54 3.70 -7.41 19.23
C ARG A 54 3.06 -7.89 17.94
N GLN A 55 3.78 -7.84 16.82
CA GLN A 55 3.20 -7.99 15.48
C GLN A 55 3.97 -9.00 14.63
N HIS A 56 3.25 -9.65 13.72
CA HIS A 56 3.79 -10.50 12.66
C HIS A 56 3.60 -9.78 11.32
N ILE A 57 4.68 -9.21 10.80
CA ILE A 57 4.64 -8.43 9.56
C ILE A 57 4.98 -9.35 8.38
N ILE A 58 4.10 -9.41 7.39
CA ILE A 58 4.24 -10.22 6.18
C ILE A 58 4.35 -9.26 4.99
N VAL A 59 5.55 -9.13 4.42
CA VAL A 59 5.81 -8.24 3.29
C VAL A 59 5.88 -9.05 1.99
N VAL A 60 5.03 -8.73 1.02
CA VAL A 60 5.07 -9.22 -0.36
C VAL A 60 5.65 -8.10 -1.23
N PRO A 61 6.98 -8.05 -1.45
CA PRO A 61 7.63 -6.90 -2.09
C PRO A 61 7.33 -6.77 -3.59
N VAL A 62 6.93 -7.86 -4.26
CA VAL A 62 6.52 -7.88 -5.67
C VAL A 62 5.38 -8.88 -5.87
N ALA A 63 4.16 -8.37 -5.96
CA ALA A 63 2.93 -9.12 -6.14
C ALA A 63 2.68 -9.53 -7.60
N ASN A 64 3.15 -8.75 -8.59
CA ASN A 64 3.17 -9.17 -10.00
C ASN A 64 4.58 -9.00 -10.59
N PRO A 65 5.43 -10.05 -10.53
CA PRO A 65 6.79 -9.96 -11.06
C PRO A 65 6.83 -9.76 -12.58
N ASP A 66 5.92 -10.41 -13.32
CA ASP A 66 5.90 -10.34 -14.79
C ASP A 66 5.54 -8.93 -15.26
N ALA A 67 4.50 -8.33 -14.67
CA ALA A 67 4.16 -6.94 -14.95
C ALA A 67 5.26 -5.97 -14.51
N CYS A 68 5.90 -6.20 -13.36
CA CYS A 68 7.03 -5.38 -12.90
C CYS A 68 8.24 -5.46 -13.86
N VAL A 69 8.51 -6.61 -14.47
CA VAL A 69 9.54 -6.77 -15.51
C VAL A 69 9.16 -6.01 -16.78
N HIS A 70 7.89 -6.04 -17.18
CA HIS A 70 7.42 -5.40 -18.41
C HIS A 70 7.04 -3.91 -18.25
N GLY A 71 6.90 -3.41 -17.02
CA GLY A 71 6.51 -2.02 -16.74
C GLY A 71 5.06 -1.69 -17.10
N VAL A 72 4.14 -2.65 -16.98
CA VAL A 72 2.74 -2.53 -17.45
C VAL A 72 1.70 -2.64 -16.34
N PHE A 73 0.53 -2.05 -16.55
CA PHE A 73 -0.61 -2.22 -15.65
C PHE A 73 -1.16 -3.66 -15.74
N GLY A 74 -0.78 -4.51 -14.79
CA GLY A 74 -0.79 -5.97 -14.98
C GLY A 74 -1.82 -6.79 -14.23
N LEU A 75 -2.55 -6.22 -13.25
CA LEU A 75 -3.56 -6.93 -12.46
C LEU A 75 -4.90 -6.17 -12.45
N PRO A 76 -6.04 -6.85 -12.20
CA PRO A 76 -7.35 -6.21 -12.30
C PRO A 76 -7.60 -5.26 -11.13
N VAL A 77 -8.19 -4.09 -11.40
CA VAL A 77 -8.49 -3.10 -10.35
C VAL A 77 -9.51 -3.62 -9.34
N HIS A 78 -10.54 -4.34 -9.80
CA HIS A 78 -11.74 -4.61 -8.99
C HIS A 78 -11.91 -6.08 -8.54
N HIS A 79 -10.95 -6.97 -8.84
CA HIS A 79 -11.02 -8.37 -8.43
C HIS A 79 -9.62 -9.00 -8.39
N LEU A 80 -9.43 -10.04 -7.56
CA LEU A 80 -8.20 -10.82 -7.56
C LEU A 80 -8.08 -11.66 -8.84
N SER A 81 -6.92 -11.57 -9.49
CA SER A 81 -6.51 -12.47 -10.56
C SER A 81 -6.32 -13.91 -10.09
N GLY A 82 -6.21 -14.84 -11.04
CA GLY A 82 -5.81 -16.21 -10.74
C GLY A 82 -4.40 -16.34 -10.14
N LEU A 83 -3.51 -15.35 -10.34
CA LEU A 83 -2.18 -15.33 -9.72
C LEU A 83 -2.30 -14.99 -8.23
N GLU A 84 -3.01 -13.92 -7.88
CA GLU A 84 -3.23 -13.48 -6.50
C GLU A 84 -3.96 -14.55 -5.69
N LYS A 85 -5.03 -15.15 -6.24
CA LYS A 85 -5.78 -16.25 -5.60
C LYS A 85 -4.91 -17.48 -5.30
N ARG A 86 -3.91 -17.80 -6.12
CA ARG A 86 -3.01 -18.95 -5.91
C ARG A 86 -1.79 -18.64 -5.06
N SER A 87 -1.64 -17.43 -4.52
CA SER A 87 -0.41 -17.03 -3.84
C SER A 87 -0.61 -16.11 -2.63
N ILE A 88 -1.31 -14.99 -2.80
CA ILE A 88 -1.59 -14.04 -1.72
C ILE A 88 -2.73 -14.56 -0.85
N LEU A 89 -3.77 -15.13 -1.46
CA LEU A 89 -4.91 -15.66 -0.71
C LEU A 89 -4.49 -16.83 0.21
N GLN A 90 -3.63 -17.74 -0.27
CA GLN A 90 -3.04 -18.81 0.55
C GLN A 90 -2.19 -18.31 1.73
N LEU A 91 -1.63 -17.10 1.66
CA LEU A 91 -0.92 -16.49 2.79
C LEU A 91 -1.90 -16.01 3.86
N GLY A 92 -2.98 -15.34 3.46
CA GLY A 92 -4.02 -14.88 4.39
C GLY A 92 -4.89 -16.00 4.97
N GLU A 93 -5.13 -17.09 4.22
CA GLU A 93 -5.77 -18.31 4.77
C GLU A 93 -4.94 -18.95 5.90
N LYS A 94 -3.60 -18.80 5.85
CA LYS A 94 -2.67 -19.39 6.82
C LYS A 94 -2.32 -18.45 7.98
N TYR A 95 -2.26 -17.15 7.71
CA TYR A 95 -1.89 -16.10 8.64
C TYR A 95 -2.94 -14.99 8.53
N ILE A 96 -4.14 -15.26 9.05
CA ILE A 96 -5.32 -14.39 8.93
C ILE A 96 -4.92 -12.97 9.36
N PRO A 97 -4.90 -12.00 8.42
CA PRO A 97 -4.36 -10.68 8.69
C PRO A 97 -5.39 -9.80 9.41
N ASP A 98 -4.98 -9.10 10.46
CA ASP A 98 -5.78 -8.03 11.09
C ASP A 98 -5.82 -6.78 10.19
N VAL A 99 -4.79 -6.57 9.38
CA VAL A 99 -4.72 -5.50 8.39
C VAL A 99 -4.05 -5.93 7.10
N VAL A 100 -4.65 -5.53 5.97
CA VAL A 100 -4.10 -5.75 4.62
C VAL A 100 -3.88 -4.42 3.93
N MET A 101 -2.65 -4.17 3.50
CA MET A 101 -2.22 -2.93 2.85
C MET A 101 -1.73 -3.23 1.43
N ASP A 102 -2.47 -2.79 0.41
CA ASP A 102 -2.02 -2.82 -0.99
C ASP A 102 -1.42 -1.46 -1.35
N VAL A 103 -0.10 -1.44 -1.58
CA VAL A 103 0.69 -0.23 -1.81
C VAL A 103 0.76 0.04 -3.30
N HIS A 104 0.34 1.24 -3.69
CA HIS A 104 0.29 1.70 -5.08
C HIS A 104 1.21 2.91 -5.31
N SER A 105 1.32 3.36 -6.56
CA SER A 105 1.81 4.68 -6.92
C SER A 105 1.02 5.20 -8.12
N VAL A 106 1.20 6.47 -8.50
CA VAL A 106 0.77 6.90 -9.84
C VAL A 106 1.60 6.12 -10.87
N GLY A 107 0.94 5.57 -11.90
CA GLY A 107 1.59 4.83 -12.98
C GLY A 107 2.06 5.74 -14.12
N LYS A 108 3.08 5.29 -14.86
CA LYS A 108 3.96 6.11 -15.74
C LYS A 108 3.26 7.01 -16.76
N GLU A 109 2.05 6.65 -17.21
CA GLU A 109 1.34 7.36 -18.29
C GLU A 109 -0.07 7.84 -17.89
N LYS A 110 -0.50 7.65 -16.62
CA LYS A 110 -1.80 8.16 -16.17
C LYS A 110 -1.79 9.70 -16.14
N TYR A 111 -2.75 10.29 -16.84
CA TYR A 111 -3.02 11.74 -16.90
C TYR A 111 -1.99 12.61 -17.66
N GLY A 112 -1.09 12.03 -18.47
CA GLY A 112 -0.22 12.81 -19.37
C GLY A 112 0.96 13.52 -18.71
N PHE A 113 1.32 13.12 -17.48
CA PHE A 113 2.45 13.67 -16.74
C PHE A 113 3.52 12.58 -16.53
N ASN A 114 4.75 12.84 -16.98
CA ASN A 114 5.87 11.89 -16.99
C ASN A 114 6.53 11.67 -15.60
N TRP A 115 5.79 11.96 -14.51
CA TRP A 115 6.23 11.89 -13.11
C TRP A 115 5.69 10.65 -12.39
N GLY A 116 4.78 9.88 -13.04
CA GLY A 116 4.05 8.76 -12.47
C GLY A 116 4.91 7.53 -12.16
N GLY A 117 5.72 7.60 -11.11
CA GLY A 117 6.55 6.48 -10.70
C GLY A 117 7.39 6.66 -9.44
N LEU A 118 7.21 7.74 -8.68
CA LEU A 118 7.92 7.96 -7.41
C LEU A 118 7.01 8.40 -6.25
N GLU A 119 5.77 8.80 -6.55
CA GLU A 119 4.75 9.14 -5.56
C GLU A 119 4.15 7.84 -4.99
N ALA A 120 4.71 7.35 -3.89
CA ALA A 120 4.16 6.18 -3.18
C ALA A 120 2.81 6.56 -2.52
N VAL A 121 1.75 5.87 -2.95
CA VAL A 121 0.34 6.13 -2.64
C VAL A 121 -0.11 5.11 -1.59
N VAL A 122 -0.45 5.59 -0.39
CA VAL A 122 -0.69 4.75 0.80
C VAL A 122 -2.00 5.14 1.51
N ILE A 123 -3.08 4.43 1.19
CA ILE A 123 -4.44 4.50 1.78
C ILE A 123 -5.32 5.74 1.49
N ASP A 124 -6.11 5.74 0.39
CA ASP A 124 -7.42 6.45 0.29
C ASP A 124 -8.35 5.94 -0.85
N HIS A 125 -9.33 5.13 -0.47
CA HIS A 125 -10.70 5.14 -1.04
C HIS A 125 -11.60 4.12 -0.32
N ASN A 126 -10.99 3.01 0.12
CA ASN A 126 -11.72 1.85 0.66
C ASN A 126 -11.90 1.88 2.17
N ALA A 127 -11.49 2.97 2.84
CA ALA A 127 -12.12 3.34 4.10
C ALA A 127 -13.64 3.60 3.94
N ASN A 128 -14.16 3.63 2.71
CA ASN A 128 -15.60 3.60 2.41
C ASN A 128 -16.16 2.21 2.10
N ALA A 129 -15.32 1.17 1.99
CA ALA A 129 -15.69 -0.18 1.58
C ALA A 129 -15.39 -1.27 2.63
N GLY A 130 -14.58 -0.97 3.66
CA GLY A 130 -14.39 -1.86 4.81
C GLY A 130 -15.48 -1.69 5.88
N GLU A 131 -15.57 -2.68 6.77
CA GLU A 131 -16.65 -2.77 7.77
C GLU A 131 -16.69 -1.56 8.72
N ASP A 132 -15.54 -1.21 9.32
CA ASP A 132 -15.40 0.01 10.12
C ASP A 132 -14.73 1.14 9.32
N ARG A 133 -15.59 1.97 8.71
CA ARG A 133 -15.17 3.15 7.95
C ARG A 133 -14.43 4.19 8.81
N TYR A 134 -14.77 4.30 10.10
CA TYR A 134 -14.17 5.31 10.98
C TYR A 134 -12.74 4.94 11.35
N ILE A 135 -12.49 3.68 11.74
CA ILE A 135 -11.14 3.17 12.03
C ILE A 135 -10.25 3.30 10.80
N LEU A 136 -10.73 2.86 9.62
CA LEU A 136 -9.95 2.94 8.38
C LEU A 136 -9.64 4.39 7.96
N GLN A 137 -10.58 5.33 8.13
CA GLN A 137 -10.34 6.76 7.89
C GLN A 137 -9.32 7.34 8.88
N LYS A 138 -9.36 6.93 10.16
CA LYS A 138 -8.39 7.36 11.16
C LYS A 138 -6.99 6.81 10.89
N MET A 139 -6.86 5.55 10.51
CA MET A 139 -5.58 4.96 10.09
C MET A 139 -5.00 5.69 8.87
N ALA A 140 -5.81 5.93 7.84
CA ALA A 140 -5.41 6.72 6.67
C ALA A 140 -4.89 8.12 7.07
N GLY A 141 -5.64 8.83 7.92
CA GLY A 141 -5.28 10.15 8.42
C GLY A 141 -3.95 10.17 9.21
N GLU A 142 -3.72 9.20 10.09
CA GLU A 142 -2.44 9.08 10.81
C GLU A 142 -1.26 8.82 9.86
N MET A 143 -1.45 7.99 8.83
CA MET A 143 -0.40 7.73 7.84
C MET A 143 -0.06 8.96 7.00
N VAL A 144 -1.07 9.71 6.54
CA VAL A 144 -0.88 11.00 5.86
C VAL A 144 -0.15 11.99 6.77
N ASN A 145 -0.58 12.11 8.03
CA ASN A 145 0.03 13.00 9.01
C ASN A 145 1.49 12.62 9.32
N ALA A 146 1.80 11.32 9.43
CA ALA A 146 3.15 10.84 9.67
C ALA A 146 4.08 11.11 8.47
N GLY A 147 3.62 10.80 7.25
CA GLY A 147 4.36 11.08 6.02
C GLY A 147 4.61 12.58 5.82
N ALA A 148 3.60 13.42 6.04
CA ALA A 148 3.74 14.87 5.96
C ALA A 148 4.75 15.43 7.00
N LYS A 149 4.73 14.93 8.24
CA LYS A 149 5.74 15.29 9.27
C LYS A 149 7.16 14.87 8.88
N ALA A 150 7.29 13.77 8.13
CA ALA A 150 8.57 13.30 7.58
C ALA A 150 8.96 13.98 6.24
N GLY A 151 8.16 14.94 5.75
CA GLY A 151 8.44 15.69 4.53
C GLY A 151 8.07 15.00 3.21
N TYR A 152 7.27 13.93 3.25
CA TYR A 152 6.83 13.23 2.03
C TYR A 152 5.62 13.93 1.35
N PRO A 153 5.61 14.01 0.00
CA PRO A 153 4.47 14.45 -0.80
C PRO A 153 3.60 13.29 -1.35
N PHE A 154 2.38 13.58 -1.82
CA PHE A 154 1.47 12.68 -2.59
C PHE A 154 0.66 13.52 -3.64
N LEU A 155 -0.66 13.31 -3.95
CA LEU A 155 -1.47 14.27 -4.79
C LEU A 155 -3.05 14.22 -4.69
N LEU A 156 -3.80 15.08 -3.91
CA LEU A 156 -5.23 14.89 -3.40
C LEU A 156 -6.39 14.66 -4.44
N HIS A 157 -6.34 13.66 -5.34
CA HIS A 157 -7.33 13.38 -6.42
C HIS A 157 -8.83 13.26 -6.04
N THR A 158 -9.22 13.19 -4.76
CA THR A 158 -10.62 13.11 -4.31
C THR A 158 -11.32 14.46 -4.19
N LEU A 159 -10.58 15.59 -4.18
CA LEU A 159 -11.16 16.93 -4.05
C LEU A 159 -11.62 17.50 -5.40
N GLU A 160 -12.75 18.22 -5.37
CA GLU A 160 -13.41 18.84 -6.53
C GLU A 160 -12.49 19.70 -7.45
N PRO A 161 -11.50 20.49 -6.94
CA PRO A 161 -10.59 21.27 -7.78
C PRO A 161 -9.73 20.45 -8.75
N TYR A 162 -9.53 19.15 -8.50
CA TYR A 162 -8.72 18.28 -9.36
C TYR A 162 -9.49 17.73 -10.58
N GLN A 163 -10.80 17.98 -10.68
CA GLN A 163 -11.58 17.67 -11.89
C GLN A 163 -11.43 18.75 -12.99
N ASP A 164 -11.07 19.98 -12.63
CA ASP A 164 -10.85 21.09 -13.57
C ASP A 164 -9.35 21.31 -13.83
N LEU A 165 -8.90 20.84 -15.00
CA LEU A 165 -7.48 20.85 -15.41
C LEU A 165 -6.82 22.23 -15.38
N ARG A 166 -7.56 23.34 -15.45
CA ARG A 166 -6.96 24.69 -15.55
C ARG A 166 -6.46 25.23 -14.21
N LYS A 167 -7.07 24.86 -13.09
CA LYS A 167 -6.67 25.31 -11.74
C LYS A 167 -5.49 24.52 -11.17
N LYS A 168 -5.11 23.44 -11.84
CA LYS A 168 -4.11 22.46 -11.38
C LYS A 168 -2.72 23.08 -11.17
N ALA A 169 -2.33 24.10 -11.93
CA ALA A 169 -1.02 24.74 -11.80
C ALA A 169 -0.89 25.64 -10.56
N GLU A 170 -1.97 26.29 -10.13
CA GLU A 170 -1.97 27.19 -8.96
C GLU A 170 -2.03 26.41 -7.64
N VAL A 171 -2.75 25.28 -7.61
CA VAL A 171 -2.82 24.41 -6.42
C VAL A 171 -1.50 23.68 -6.16
N LEU A 172 -0.70 23.42 -7.21
CA LEU A 172 0.61 22.76 -7.07
C LEU A 172 1.68 23.62 -6.38
N SER A 173 1.49 24.94 -6.26
CA SER A 173 2.34 25.79 -5.40
C SER A 173 2.07 25.65 -3.90
N GLU A 174 1.00 24.96 -3.49
CA GLU A 174 0.54 24.88 -2.09
C GLU A 174 0.23 23.43 -1.63
N LEU A 175 1.12 22.47 -1.91
CA LEU A 175 1.31 21.17 -1.19
C LEU A 175 0.04 20.43 -0.67
N VAL A 176 -0.72 19.67 -1.50
CA VAL A 176 -1.83 18.80 -1.00
C VAL A 176 -2.08 17.48 -1.78
N PHE A 177 -2.40 16.38 -1.07
CA PHE A 177 -1.80 15.06 -1.34
C PHE A 177 -2.65 13.74 -1.04
N ASN A 178 -2.93 12.85 -2.04
CA ASN A 178 -3.83 11.62 -2.01
C ASN A 178 -3.15 10.25 -2.00
N ASN A 179 -4.00 9.23 -1.77
CA ASN A 179 -3.65 7.83 -1.69
C ASN A 179 -4.68 6.86 -2.37
N HIS A 180 -4.51 5.53 -2.24
CA HIS A 180 -5.44 4.46 -2.69
C HIS A 180 -5.31 3.17 -1.84
N VAL A 181 -6.28 2.27 -1.91
CA VAL A 181 -6.30 0.89 -1.33
C VAL A 181 -6.97 -0.02 -2.34
N ASN A 182 -6.79 -1.34 -2.30
CA ASN A 182 -7.60 -2.27 -3.08
C ASN A 182 -8.72 -2.98 -2.30
N GLY A 183 -9.96 -2.91 -2.82
CA GLY A 183 -11.15 -3.39 -2.11
C GLY A 183 -11.39 -4.88 -2.28
N ALA A 184 -10.89 -5.47 -3.37
CA ALA A 184 -11.00 -6.90 -3.61
C ALA A 184 -10.06 -7.71 -2.72
N LEU A 185 -8.92 -7.14 -2.31
CA LEU A 185 -8.07 -7.75 -1.28
C LEU A 185 -8.76 -7.74 0.08
N TYR A 186 -9.27 -6.59 0.53
CA TYR A 186 -9.99 -6.50 1.82
C TYR A 186 -11.13 -7.53 1.92
N ALA A 187 -12.05 -7.55 0.95
CA ALA A 187 -13.17 -8.49 0.89
C ALA A 187 -12.79 -9.95 0.55
N SER A 188 -11.48 -10.27 0.48
CA SER A 188 -10.97 -11.64 0.38
C SER A 188 -10.31 -12.13 1.67
N PHE A 189 -10.14 -11.26 2.67
CA PHE A 189 -9.53 -11.58 3.97
C PHE A 189 -10.45 -11.25 5.16
N HIS A 190 -11.50 -10.46 4.91
CA HIS A 190 -12.58 -10.13 5.84
C HIS A 190 -13.91 -10.33 5.09
#